data_AF-K2GBI5-F1
#
_entry.id   AF-K2GBI5-F1
#
_cell.length_a   1.000
_cell.length_b   1.000
_cell.length_c   1.000
_cell.angle_alpha   90.00
_cell.angle_beta   90.00
_cell.angle_gamma   90.00
#
_symmetry.space_group_name_H-M   'P 1'
#
loop_
_entity.id
_entity.type
_entity.pdbx_description
1 polymer ?
#
loop_
_entity_poly.entity_id
_entity_poly.type
_entity_poly.pdbx_seq_one_letter_code
_entity_poly.pdbx_strand_id
1 'polypeptide(L)'
;MKTDNVNVERQLAIAEAFGIESADAIMEAAHMTYNAPRGINIVSACIAKLQEKIGEFQPKEVSRKRRKEPARAVLFGIKLANVTIGAAHLTDDVSMEMAVIRACIASLQQRIGSGEIKAVPAKPAYKKARYDKKDQPQEDTTAKEAV
;
A
#
# COMPACT_ATOMS: atom_id res chain seq x y z
N MET A 1 17.62 22.58 31.12
CA MET A 1 16.32 21.88 31.22
C MET A 1 15.22 22.39 30.28
N LYS A 2 15.24 23.62 29.73
CA LYS A 2 14.26 24.03 28.68
C LYS A 2 14.67 23.67 27.24
N THR A 3 15.96 23.56 26.97
CA THR A 3 16.52 23.26 25.64
C THR A 3 16.28 21.83 25.17
N ASP A 4 16.16 20.88 26.10
CA ASP A 4 16.02 19.45 25.76
C ASP A 4 14.59 19.13 25.28
N ASN A 5 13.57 19.76 25.89
CA ASN A 5 12.17 19.56 25.49
C ASN A 5 11.84 20.13 24.09
N VAL A 6 12.38 21.30 23.75
CA VAL A 6 12.16 21.91 22.42
C VAL A 6 12.78 21.06 21.31
N ASN A 7 13.88 20.36 21.59
CA ASN A 7 14.51 19.46 20.62
C ASN A 7 13.66 18.21 20.37
N VAL A 8 13.09 17.62 21.42
CA VAL A 8 12.21 16.45 21.30
C VAL A 8 10.91 16.79 20.56
N GLU A 9 10.25 17.90 20.90
CA GLU A 9 9.04 18.35 20.19
C GLU A 9 9.30 18.59 18.70
N ARG A 10 10.45 19.19 18.37
CA ARG A 10 10.85 19.41 16.98
C ARG A 10 11.11 18.09 16.25
N GLN A 11 11.78 17.13 16.88
CA GLN A 11 12.05 15.82 16.30
C GLN A 11 10.74 15.03 16.08
N LEU A 12 9.79 15.11 17.01
CA LEU A 12 8.47 14.52 16.85
C LEU A 12 7.73 15.12 15.65
N ALA A 13 7.74 16.44 15.49
CA ALA A 13 7.13 17.09 14.34
C ALA A 13 7.75 16.65 13.00
N ILE A 14 9.08 16.42 12.97
CA ILE A 14 9.77 15.89 11.79
C ILE A 14 9.33 14.44 11.51
N ALA A 15 9.25 13.61 12.55
CA ALA A 15 8.79 12.22 12.44
C ALA A 15 7.34 12.15 11.92
N GLU A 16 6.46 13.02 12.43
CA GLU A 16 5.07 13.13 11.97
C GLU A 16 5.01 13.56 10.50
N ALA A 17 5.77 14.57 10.10
CA ALA A 17 5.85 15.02 8.71
C ALA A 17 6.31 13.90 7.77
N PHE A 18 7.31 13.12 8.19
CA PHE A 18 7.80 11.96 7.44
C PHE A 18 6.74 10.85 7.32
N GLY A 19 5.95 10.62 8.37
CA GLY A 19 4.81 9.71 8.33
C GLY A 19 3.73 10.15 7.34
N ILE A 20 3.45 11.45 7.25
CA ILE A 20 2.50 12.02 6.28
C ILE A 20 3.01 11.84 4.85
N GLU A 21 4.29 12.13 4.58
CA GLU A 21 4.90 11.96 3.26
C GLU A 21 4.92 10.48 2.84
N SER A 22 5.16 9.57 3.78
CA SER A 22 5.03 8.14 3.53
C SER A 22 3.62 7.75 3.08
N ALA A 23 2.58 8.36 3.67
CA ALA A 23 1.21 8.15 3.25
C ALA A 23 0.93 8.71 1.84
N ASP A 24 1.54 9.84 1.45
CA ASP A 24 1.46 10.37 0.08
C ASP A 24 2.00 9.35 -0.94
N ALA A 25 3.19 8.81 -0.70
CA ALA A 25 3.80 7.82 -1.58
C ALA A 25 2.96 6.54 -1.70
N ILE A 26 2.34 6.09 -0.61
CA ILE A 26 1.43 4.93 -0.61
C ILE A 26 0.18 5.21 -1.43
N MET A 27 -0.41 6.40 -1.27
CA MET A 27 -1.61 6.81 -2.03
C MET A 27 -1.31 6.94 -3.52
N GLU A 28 -0.18 7.54 -3.89
CA GLU A 28 0.27 7.62 -5.27
C GLU A 28 0.43 6.23 -5.88
N ALA A 29 1.13 5.33 -5.20
CA ALA A 29 1.30 3.94 -5.63
C ALA A 29 -0.05 3.20 -5.80
N ALA A 30 -1.02 3.48 -4.93
CA ALA A 30 -2.37 2.94 -5.02
C ALA A 30 -3.13 3.48 -6.25
N HIS A 31 -3.04 4.79 -6.52
CA HIS A 31 -3.66 5.43 -7.69
C HIS A 31 -3.05 4.94 -9.01
N MET A 32 -1.74 4.69 -9.07
CA MET A 32 -1.05 4.14 -10.23
C MET A 32 -1.53 2.75 -10.65
N THR A 33 -2.36 2.07 -9.84
CA THR A 33 -2.86 0.74 -10.19
C THR A 33 -4.05 0.74 -11.15
N TYR A 34 -4.55 1.93 -11.55
CA TYR A 34 -5.62 2.16 -12.55
C TYR A 34 -6.95 1.43 -12.28
N ASN A 35 -7.10 0.85 -11.08
CA ASN A 35 -8.26 0.11 -10.64
C ASN A 35 -8.47 0.47 -9.17
N ALA A 36 -9.46 1.30 -8.91
CA ALA A 36 -9.68 1.84 -7.59
C ALA A 36 -10.03 0.80 -6.50
N PRO A 37 -10.82 -0.26 -6.78
CA PRO A 37 -10.89 -1.43 -5.89
C PRO A 37 -9.53 -2.06 -5.54
N ARG A 38 -8.57 -2.05 -6.48
CA ARG A 38 -7.20 -2.53 -6.24
C ARG A 38 -6.42 -1.54 -5.37
N GLY A 39 -6.54 -0.25 -5.64
CA GLY A 39 -5.96 0.82 -4.82
C GLY A 39 -6.42 0.76 -3.36
N ILE A 40 -7.73 0.60 -3.13
CA ILE A 40 -8.30 0.43 -1.79
C ILE A 40 -7.68 -0.78 -1.08
N ASN A 41 -7.58 -1.93 -1.76
CA ASN A 41 -6.98 -3.13 -1.17
C ASN A 41 -5.50 -2.96 -0.81
N ILE A 42 -4.74 -2.18 -1.59
CA ILE A 42 -3.33 -1.87 -1.29
C ILE A 42 -3.25 -1.05 0.00
N VAL A 43 -4.01 0.03 0.08
CA VAL A 43 -3.96 0.92 1.25
C VAL A 43 -4.51 0.24 2.49
N SER A 44 -5.60 -0.53 2.40
CA SER A 44 -6.11 -1.32 3.53
C SER A 44 -5.11 -2.36 4.04
N ALA A 45 -4.38 -3.03 3.13
CA ALA A 45 -3.33 -3.98 3.53
C ALA A 45 -2.14 -3.27 4.17
N CYS A 46 -1.78 -2.08 3.68
CA CYS A 46 -0.75 -1.24 4.27
C CYS A 46 -1.11 -0.84 5.71
N ILE A 47 -2.31 -0.29 5.92
CA ILE A 47 -2.83 0.07 7.25
C ILE A 47 -2.79 -1.12 8.19
N ALA A 48 -3.31 -2.29 7.76
CA ALA A 48 -3.33 -3.48 8.61
C ALA A 48 -1.93 -3.91 9.05
N LYS A 49 -0.92 -3.82 8.15
CA LYS A 49 0.46 -4.17 8.47
C LYS A 49 1.12 -3.14 9.41
N LEU A 50 0.86 -1.86 9.21
CA LEU A 50 1.35 -0.81 10.11
C LEU A 50 0.73 -0.93 11.52
N GLN A 51 -0.57 -1.24 11.60
CA GLN A 51 -1.26 -1.49 12.87
C GLN A 51 -0.75 -2.76 13.58
N GLU A 52 -0.39 -3.81 12.83
CA GLU A 52 0.24 -5.02 13.37
C GLU A 52 1.58 -4.68 14.05
N LYS A 53 2.40 -3.83 13.43
CA LYS A 53 3.70 -3.42 13.96
C LYS A 53 3.59 -2.65 15.28
N ILE A 54 2.59 -1.80 15.44
CA ILE A 54 2.38 -1.03 16.68
C ILE A 54 1.53 -1.78 17.72
N GLY A 55 1.20 -3.05 17.47
CA GLY A 55 0.43 -3.90 18.38
C GLY A 55 -1.07 -3.58 18.47
N GLU A 56 -1.58 -2.68 17.63
CA GLU A 56 -2.99 -2.25 17.60
C GLU A 56 -3.87 -3.19 16.75
N PHE A 57 -3.27 -4.08 15.96
CA PHE A 57 -3.98 -5.11 15.19
C PHE A 57 -3.47 -6.51 15.54
N GLN A 58 -4.31 -7.33 16.17
CA GLN A 58 -4.14 -8.78 16.15
C GLN A 58 -4.88 -9.34 14.92
N PRO A 59 -4.21 -10.12 14.06
CA PRO A 59 -4.89 -10.77 12.96
C PRO A 59 -5.91 -11.77 13.52
N LYS A 60 -7.20 -11.41 13.50
CA LYS A 60 -8.27 -12.40 13.69
C LYS A 60 -8.14 -13.40 12.55
N GLU A 61 -8.07 -14.70 12.87
CA GLU A 61 -7.96 -15.78 11.89
C GLU A 61 -8.95 -15.57 10.74
N VAL A 62 -8.43 -15.06 9.61
CA VAL A 62 -9.28 -14.80 8.45
C VAL A 62 -9.45 -16.14 7.75
N SER A 63 -10.64 -16.73 7.95
CA SER A 63 -11.17 -17.83 7.15
C SER A 63 -10.74 -17.67 5.68
N ARG A 64 -10.01 -18.68 5.16
CA ARG A 64 -9.35 -18.75 3.84
C ARG A 64 -10.30 -18.68 2.62
N LYS A 65 -11.47 -18.03 2.73
CA LYS A 65 -12.40 -17.77 1.61
C LYS A 65 -12.23 -16.35 1.04
N ARG A 66 -11.01 -15.90 0.75
CA ARG A 66 -10.80 -14.70 -0.11
C ARG A 66 -10.47 -15.15 -1.53
N ARG A 67 -11.25 -14.64 -2.50
CA ARG A 67 -11.16 -14.85 -3.97
C ARG A 67 -9.71 -14.81 -4.47
N LYS A 68 -9.42 -15.37 -5.65
CA LYS A 68 -8.06 -15.54 -6.23
C LYS A 68 -7.32 -14.26 -6.70
N GLU A 69 -7.92 -13.06 -6.65
CA GLU A 69 -7.30 -11.79 -7.12
C GLU A 69 -6.69 -10.80 -6.09
N PRO A 70 -7.00 -10.80 -4.77
CA PRO A 70 -6.47 -9.83 -3.81
C PRO A 70 -5.00 -10.09 -3.45
N ALA A 71 -4.42 -11.25 -3.79
CA ALA A 71 -3.08 -11.62 -3.32
C ALA A 71 -1.99 -10.61 -3.73
N ARG A 72 -1.95 -10.17 -4.99
CA ARG A 72 -0.90 -9.24 -5.46
C ARG A 72 -1.05 -7.82 -4.92
N ALA A 73 -2.28 -7.34 -4.81
CA ALA A 73 -2.57 -6.01 -4.26
C ALA A 73 -2.25 -5.94 -2.76
N VAL A 74 -2.65 -6.99 -2.02
CA VAL A 74 -2.35 -7.13 -0.59
C VAL A 74 -0.83 -7.25 -0.37
N LEU A 75 -0.13 -8.09 -1.13
CA LEU A 75 1.33 -8.21 -1.04
C LEU A 75 2.04 -6.89 -1.34
N PHE A 76 1.54 -6.11 -2.31
CA PHE A 76 2.10 -4.79 -2.62
C PHE A 76 1.88 -3.80 -1.47
N GLY A 77 0.67 -3.76 -0.88
CA GLY A 77 0.41 -2.96 0.32
C GLY A 77 1.29 -3.34 1.51
N ILE A 78 1.50 -4.64 1.76
CA ILE A 78 2.44 -5.13 2.78
C ILE A 78 3.87 -4.67 2.49
N LYS A 79 4.30 -4.72 1.23
CA LYS A 79 5.64 -4.28 0.84
C LYS A 79 5.83 -2.78 1.11
N LEU A 80 4.84 -1.95 0.77
CA LEU A 80 4.87 -0.51 1.05
C LEU A 80 4.94 -0.24 2.56
N ALA A 81 4.13 -0.93 3.37
CA ALA A 81 4.19 -0.82 4.82
C ALA A 81 5.58 -1.17 5.37
N ASN A 82 6.21 -2.24 4.88
CA ASN A 82 7.56 -2.63 5.32
C ASN A 82 8.63 -1.59 4.95
N VAL A 83 8.47 -0.86 3.84
CA VAL A 83 9.37 0.26 3.50
C VAL A 83 9.22 1.39 4.50
N THR A 84 7.98 1.80 4.83
CA THR A 84 7.72 2.81 5.85
C THR A 84 8.26 2.40 7.21
N ILE A 85 8.04 1.14 7.61
CA ILE A 85 8.58 0.59 8.86
C ILE A 85 10.11 0.61 8.84
N GLY A 86 10.74 0.15 7.75
CA GLY A 86 12.20 0.15 7.63
C GLY A 86 12.79 1.55 7.71
N ALA A 87 12.16 2.54 7.07
CA ALA A 87 12.58 3.93 7.15
C ALA A 87 12.37 4.52 8.56
N ALA A 88 11.27 4.16 9.24
CA ALA A 88 11.03 4.57 10.61
C ALA A 88 12.08 4.01 11.59
N HIS A 89 12.60 2.79 11.37
CA HIS A 89 13.69 2.25 12.20
C HIS A 89 15.02 3.00 12.05
N LEU A 90 15.18 3.88 11.05
CA LEU A 90 16.36 4.75 10.95
C LEU A 90 16.30 5.91 11.95
N THR A 91 15.16 6.12 12.62
CA THR A 91 15.12 7.00 13.79
C THR A 91 15.67 6.22 14.98
N ASP A 92 16.76 6.69 15.60
CA ASP A 92 17.39 6.04 16.76
C ASP A 92 16.51 6.00 18.04
N ASP A 93 15.25 6.43 17.95
CA ASP A 93 14.28 6.55 19.06
C ASP A 93 12.95 5.86 18.71
N VAL A 94 12.54 4.92 19.55
CA VAL A 94 11.27 4.17 19.41
C VAL A 94 10.05 5.08 19.41
N SER A 95 10.09 6.19 20.14
CA SER A 95 9.02 7.19 20.18
C SER A 95 8.86 7.87 18.82
N MET A 96 9.96 8.13 18.14
CA MET A 96 9.98 8.72 16.79
C MET A 96 9.51 7.71 15.76
N GLU A 97 9.97 6.46 15.85
CA GLU A 97 9.49 5.36 14.99
C GLU A 97 7.96 5.24 15.08
N MET A 98 7.42 5.25 16.31
CA MET A 98 5.99 5.19 16.55
C MET A 98 5.25 6.43 16.03
N ALA A 99 5.82 7.62 16.15
CA ALA A 99 5.24 8.85 15.61
C ALA A 99 5.11 8.78 14.07
N VAL A 100 6.14 8.31 13.37
CA VAL A 100 6.10 8.07 11.91
C VAL A 100 4.95 7.13 11.55
N ILE A 101 4.90 5.97 12.21
CA ILE A 101 3.92 4.93 11.87
C ILE A 101 2.49 5.39 12.18
N ARG A 102 2.26 6.04 13.32
CA ARG A 102 0.94 6.58 13.70
C ARG A 102 0.46 7.67 12.74
N ALA A 103 1.33 8.62 12.39
CA ALA A 103 1.01 9.68 11.43
C ALA A 103 0.66 9.11 10.05
N CYS A 104 1.41 8.11 9.59
CA CYS A 104 1.12 7.42 8.34
C CYS A 104 -0.25 6.72 8.37
N ILE A 105 -0.55 5.94 9.42
CA ILE A 105 -1.86 5.27 9.57
C ILE A 105 -3.00 6.29 9.56
N ALA A 106 -2.90 7.35 10.36
CA ALA A 106 -3.95 8.36 10.47
C ALA A 106 -4.23 9.04 9.12
N SER A 107 -3.17 9.44 8.40
CA SER A 107 -3.28 10.03 7.07
C SER A 107 -3.95 9.08 6.07
N LEU A 108 -3.55 7.81 6.02
CA LEU A 108 -4.15 6.82 5.12
C LEU A 108 -5.62 6.54 5.44
N GLN A 109 -5.97 6.44 6.72
CA GLN A 109 -7.35 6.22 7.17
C GLN A 109 -8.26 7.40 6.80
N GLN A 110 -7.80 8.63 7.02
CA GLN A 110 -8.53 9.84 6.64
C GLN A 110 -8.78 9.88 5.13
N ARG A 111 -7.77 9.58 4.31
CA ARG A 111 -7.86 9.66 2.85
C ARG A 111 -8.75 8.60 2.25
N ILE A 112 -8.69 7.36 2.76
CA ILE A 112 -9.68 6.33 2.41
C ILE A 112 -11.09 6.76 2.81
N GLY A 113 -11.26 7.25 4.05
CA GLY A 113 -12.56 7.68 4.57
C GLY A 113 -13.19 8.84 3.79
N SER A 114 -12.35 9.75 3.28
CA SER A 114 -12.78 10.87 2.44
C SER A 114 -13.11 10.49 0.98
N GLY A 115 -12.81 9.26 0.58
CA GLY A 115 -13.06 8.78 -0.78
C GLY A 115 -12.04 9.28 -1.82
N GLU A 116 -10.81 9.62 -1.41
CA GLU A 116 -9.73 10.05 -2.31
C GLU A 116 -9.38 8.95 -3.34
N ILE A 117 -9.52 7.68 -2.97
CA ILE A 117 -9.51 6.56 -3.91
C ILE A 117 -10.94 6.30 -4.38
N LYS A 118 -11.39 7.06 -5.38
CA LYS A 118 -12.71 6.85 -5.98
C LYS A 118 -12.70 5.58 -6.82
N ALA A 119 -13.66 4.68 -6.58
CA ALA A 119 -13.96 3.51 -7.39
C ALA A 119 -14.31 3.89 -8.85
N VAL A 120 -13.35 4.34 -9.66
CA VAL A 120 -13.55 4.53 -11.10
C VAL A 120 -13.37 3.16 -11.75
N PRO A 121 -14.41 2.61 -12.41
CA PRO A 121 -14.26 1.36 -13.14
C PRO A 121 -13.16 1.54 -14.19
N ALA A 122 -12.23 0.58 -14.28
CA ALA A 122 -11.16 0.60 -15.27
C ALA A 122 -11.75 0.85 -16.67
N LYS A 123 -11.24 1.87 -17.38
CA LYS A 123 -11.71 2.22 -18.73
C LYS A 123 -11.67 0.97 -19.64
N PRO A 124 -12.63 0.83 -20.59
CA PRO A 124 -12.77 -0.37 -21.42
C PRO A 124 -11.49 -0.81 -22.15
N ALA A 125 -10.60 0.14 -22.47
CA ALA A 125 -9.32 -0.11 -23.14
C ALA A 125 -8.41 -1.09 -22.37
N TYR A 126 -8.39 -1.04 -21.03
CA TYR A 126 -7.59 -1.97 -20.22
C TYR A 126 -8.20 -3.37 -20.18
N LYS A 127 -9.54 -3.49 -20.20
CA LYS A 127 -10.22 -4.78 -20.28
C LYS A 127 -9.94 -5.46 -21.63
N LYS A 128 -10.06 -4.73 -22.75
CA LYS A 128 -9.69 -5.26 -24.08
C LYS A 128 -8.23 -5.70 -24.13
N ALA A 129 -7.28 -4.86 -23.72
CA ALA A 129 -5.85 -5.19 -23.78
C ALA A 129 -5.43 -6.42 -22.92
N ARG A 130 -6.16 -6.73 -21.85
CA ARG A 130 -5.82 -7.82 -20.91
C ARG A 130 -6.62 -9.10 -21.10
N TYR A 131 -7.86 -9.00 -21.59
CA TYR A 131 -8.75 -10.15 -21.79
C TYR A 131 -8.82 -10.58 -23.27
N ASP A 132 -8.65 -9.68 -24.25
CA ASP A 132 -8.60 -10.09 -25.67
C ASP A 132 -7.32 -10.90 -26.00
N LYS A 133 -6.27 -10.79 -25.17
CA LYS A 133 -5.07 -11.64 -25.28
C LYS A 133 -5.27 -13.09 -24.84
N LYS A 134 -6.40 -13.43 -24.20
CA LYS A 134 -6.73 -14.83 -23.87
C LYS A 134 -7.47 -15.56 -24.99
N ASP A 135 -7.97 -14.82 -25.97
CA ASP A 135 -8.73 -15.37 -27.10
C ASP A 135 -7.93 -15.38 -28.41
N GLN A 136 -6.63 -15.11 -28.36
CA GLN A 136 -5.76 -15.40 -29.50
C GLN A 136 -5.53 -16.92 -29.54
N PRO A 137 -5.98 -17.62 -30.60
CA PRO A 137 -5.61 -19.02 -30.77
C PRO A 137 -4.09 -19.11 -30.80
N GLN A 138 -3.57 -20.01 -29.98
CA GLN A 138 -2.17 -20.41 -29.99
C GLN A 138 -1.84 -20.83 -31.43
N GLU A 139 -1.07 -20.02 -32.15
CA GLU A 139 -0.58 -20.42 -33.47
C GLU A 139 0.25 -21.68 -33.30
N ASP A 140 -0.26 -22.78 -33.84
CA ASP A 140 0.44 -24.05 -33.93
C ASP A 140 1.69 -23.84 -34.79
N THR A 141 2.84 -23.64 -34.15
CA THR A 141 4.15 -23.73 -34.80
C THR A 141 4.48 -25.21 -35.02
N THR A 142 3.75 -25.87 -35.91
CA THR A 142 4.11 -27.18 -36.46
C THR A 142 3.81 -27.24 -37.96
N ALA A 143 4.69 -26.66 -38.78
CA ALA A 143 4.74 -26.97 -40.20
C ALA A 143 6.15 -26.73 -40.79
N LYS A 144 6.97 -27.78 -40.69
CA LYS A 144 7.87 -28.33 -41.72
C LYS A 144 8.73 -27.35 -42.53
N GLU A 145 10.00 -27.22 -42.13
CA GLU A 145 11.09 -27.08 -43.09
C GLU A 145 11.29 -28.43 -43.80
N ALA A 146 10.85 -28.50 -45.05
CA ALA A 146 11.30 -29.50 -46.02
C ALA A 146 11.03 -28.96 -47.43
N VAL A 147 12.00 -28.23 -47.99
CA VAL A 147 12.46 -28.31 -49.39
C VAL A 147 13.91 -27.81 -49.43
#